data_AF-A0A957MW41-F1
#
_entry.id   AF-A0A957MW41-F1
#
_cell.length_a   1.000
_cell.length_b   1.000
_cell.length_c   1.000
_cell.angle_alpha   90.00
_cell.angle_beta   90.00
_cell.angle_gamma   90.00
#
_symmetry.space_group_name_H-M   'P 1'
#
loop_
_entity.id
_entity.type
_entity.pdbx_description
1 polymer ?
#
loop_
_entity_poly.entity_id
_entity_poly.type
_entity_poly.pdbx_seq_one_letter_code
_entity_poly.pdbx_strand_id
1 'polypeptide(L)'
;QEALGGRRLVLLMDEFSRTTDAYLQDELEGSFFDRWRGMMHSTQRAGIGFVTVMQQQTCDSLVQHLQQNPNDPSWRLMDVGHRIHLRPLEGEDVRRLIEWPMRTHLDYAVEIVDGVAQLTGGSPFLIQAFCHNLVMHVARQQRQQVSLDDVASVRSEFMQPQDHTFAHMTEMLKGISNHVAATLARLADDNADRQVSWARLRAALPGIAPDSLRMSLRTMTEQDILLQPAPDRWQFASLLFQQWLAVNGG
;
A
#
# COMPACT_ATOMS: atom_id res chain seq x y z
N GLN A 1 35.79 -18.02 -9.88
CA GLN A 1 35.13 -17.74 -11.18
C GLN A 1 34.74 -19.01 -11.95
N GLU A 2 35.26 -20.20 -11.62
CA GLU A 2 34.94 -21.45 -12.34
C GLU A 2 33.52 -22.00 -12.14
N ALA A 3 32.87 -21.78 -10.98
CA ALA A 3 31.59 -22.45 -10.66
C ALA A 3 30.36 -21.96 -11.46
N LEU A 4 30.36 -20.71 -11.93
CA LEU A 4 29.19 -20.12 -12.61
C LEU A 4 29.29 -20.12 -14.14
N GLY A 5 30.45 -20.47 -14.72
CA GLY A 5 30.59 -20.64 -16.18
C GLY A 5 30.08 -19.46 -17.02
N GLY A 6 30.27 -18.22 -16.55
CA GLY A 6 29.78 -17.00 -17.23
C GLY A 6 28.29 -16.68 -17.04
N ARG A 7 27.54 -17.51 -16.31
CA ARG A 7 26.13 -17.25 -15.95
C ARG A 7 26.03 -16.31 -14.76
N ARG A 8 24.92 -15.57 -14.70
CA ARG A 8 24.57 -14.73 -13.55
C ARG A 8 23.62 -15.50 -12.63
N LEU A 9 23.87 -15.45 -11.33
CA LEU A 9 22.96 -15.98 -10.31
C LEU A 9 22.22 -14.80 -9.68
N VAL A 10 20.90 -14.88 -9.55
CA VAL A 10 20.11 -13.88 -8.83
C VAL A 10 19.49 -14.56 -7.62
N LEU A 11 19.75 -14.01 -6.43
CA LEU A 11 19.18 -14.48 -5.17
C LEU A 11 18.06 -13.52 -4.76
N LEU A 12 16.82 -14.03 -4.74
CA LEU A 12 15.67 -13.33 -4.19
C LEU A 12 15.56 -13.66 -2.71
N MET A 13 15.57 -12.63 -1.88
CA MET A 13 15.34 -12.73 -0.44
C MET A 13 14.04 -12.03 -0.12
N ASP A 14 12.99 -12.83 0.03
CA ASP A 14 11.71 -12.36 0.50
C ASP A 14 11.72 -12.14 2.02
N GLU A 15 10.85 -11.27 2.52
CA GLU A 15 10.71 -10.96 3.95
C GLU A 15 12.03 -10.57 4.66
N PHE A 16 12.90 -9.84 3.95
CA PHE A 16 14.16 -9.36 4.52
C PHE A 16 13.94 -8.42 5.72
N SER A 17 12.74 -7.84 5.83
CA SER A 17 12.26 -7.09 6.99
C SER A 17 12.55 -7.78 8.32
N ARG A 18 12.35 -9.10 8.40
CA ARG A 18 12.59 -9.87 9.64
C ARG A 18 14.00 -9.74 10.18
N THR A 19 14.98 -9.56 9.28
CA THR A 19 16.39 -9.35 9.68
C THR A 19 16.59 -7.99 10.33
N THR A 20 15.88 -6.97 9.83
CA THR A 20 15.94 -5.63 10.40
C THR A 20 15.16 -5.54 11.70
N ASP A 21 13.99 -6.19 11.77
CA ASP A 21 13.19 -6.25 12.99
C ASP A 21 13.95 -6.97 14.12
N ALA A 22 14.59 -8.10 13.81
CA ALA A 22 15.45 -8.82 14.76
C ALA A 22 16.62 -7.96 15.24
N TYR A 23 17.21 -7.12 14.37
CA TYR A 23 18.24 -6.17 14.79
C TYR A 23 17.69 -5.10 15.74
N LEU A 24 16.54 -4.50 15.41
CA LEU A 24 15.90 -3.48 16.25
C LEU A 24 15.40 -4.04 17.60
N GLN A 25 15.24 -5.36 17.70
CA GLN A 25 14.87 -6.09 18.93
C GLN A 25 16.10 -6.66 19.68
N ASP A 26 17.32 -6.28 19.29
CA ASP A 26 18.58 -6.78 19.85
C ASP A 26 18.78 -8.31 19.73
N GLU A 27 18.05 -8.97 18.83
CA GLU A 27 18.17 -10.41 18.52
C GLU A 27 19.24 -10.70 17.44
N LEU A 28 19.71 -9.65 16.73
CA LEU A 28 20.74 -9.74 15.71
C LEU A 28 21.85 -8.73 15.99
N GLU A 29 23.11 -9.17 15.92
CA GLU A 29 24.24 -8.26 16.05
C GLU A 29 24.40 -7.35 14.83
N GLY A 30 24.71 -6.08 15.06
CA GLY A 30 25.00 -5.11 13.99
C GLY A 30 26.19 -5.51 13.09
N SER A 31 27.09 -6.39 13.57
CA SER A 31 28.17 -6.98 12.78
C SER A 31 27.66 -7.76 11.55
N PHE A 32 26.40 -8.19 11.57
CA PHE A 32 25.72 -8.80 10.43
C PHE A 32 25.73 -7.87 9.20
N PHE A 33 25.40 -6.59 9.33
CA PHE A 33 25.28 -5.69 8.18
C PHE A 33 26.62 -5.42 7.50
N ASP A 34 27.71 -5.39 8.28
CA ASP A 34 29.06 -5.32 7.74
C ASP A 34 29.42 -6.55 6.91
N ARG A 35 29.11 -7.74 7.44
CA ARG A 35 29.32 -9.01 6.74
C ARG A 35 28.46 -9.11 5.48
N TRP A 36 27.19 -8.71 5.57
CA TRP A 36 26.24 -8.68 4.46
C TRP A 36 26.76 -7.79 3.32
N ARG A 37 27.18 -6.56 3.65
CA ARG A 37 27.78 -5.63 2.68
C ARG A 37 29.05 -6.20 2.05
N GLY A 38 29.96 -6.74 2.86
CA GLY A 38 31.20 -7.35 2.38
C GLY A 38 30.92 -8.51 1.41
N MET A 39 29.95 -9.35 1.75
CA MET A 39 29.50 -10.45 0.90
C MET A 39 29.00 -9.92 -0.45
N MET A 40 28.05 -8.99 -0.47
CA MET A 40 27.48 -8.44 -1.72
C MET A 40 28.55 -7.90 -2.67
N HIS A 41 29.51 -7.12 -2.17
CA HIS A 41 30.61 -6.59 -2.99
C HIS A 41 31.51 -7.70 -3.53
N SER A 42 31.82 -8.71 -2.73
CA SER A 42 32.67 -9.83 -3.15
C SER A 42 31.99 -10.69 -4.23
N THR A 43 30.69 -10.92 -4.09
CA THR A 43 29.90 -11.80 -4.95
C THR A 43 29.45 -11.12 -6.24
N GLN A 44 29.36 -9.78 -6.27
CA GLN A 44 29.03 -9.02 -7.48
C GLN A 44 30.05 -9.30 -8.60
N ARG A 45 31.35 -9.36 -8.27
CA ARG A 45 32.42 -9.71 -9.23
C ARG A 45 32.33 -11.15 -9.72
N ALA A 46 31.68 -12.03 -8.96
CA ALA A 46 31.41 -13.41 -9.34
C ALA A 46 30.13 -13.56 -10.19
N GLY A 47 29.41 -12.47 -10.47
CA GLY A 47 28.17 -12.51 -11.25
C GLY A 47 26.92 -12.87 -10.44
N ILE A 48 26.97 -12.72 -9.11
CA ILE A 48 25.82 -12.96 -8.22
C ILE A 48 25.18 -11.62 -7.87
N GLY A 49 23.88 -11.48 -8.12
CA GLY A 49 23.06 -10.33 -7.74
C GLY A 49 22.03 -10.71 -6.67
N PHE A 50 21.58 -9.72 -5.90
CA PHE A 50 20.59 -9.88 -4.85
C PHE A 50 19.39 -8.98 -5.13
N VAL A 51 18.20 -9.52 -4.87
CA VAL A 51 16.96 -8.75 -4.80
C VAL A 51 16.38 -9.00 -3.42
N THR A 52 16.28 -7.96 -2.60
CA THR A 52 15.74 -8.06 -1.25
C THR A 52 14.38 -7.37 -1.19
N VAL A 53 13.37 -8.07 -0.69
CA VAL A 53 12.03 -7.52 -0.47
C VAL A 53 11.91 -7.10 0.99
N MET A 54 11.47 -5.87 1.22
CA MET A 54 11.27 -5.31 2.54
C MET A 54 9.93 -4.61 2.62
N GLN A 55 9.30 -4.71 3.77
CA GLN A 55 8.10 -3.95 4.11
C GLN A 55 8.47 -2.47 4.30
N GLN A 56 7.57 -1.58 3.86
CA GLN A 56 7.76 -0.14 3.94
C GLN A 56 7.95 0.34 5.39
N GLN A 57 7.15 -0.19 6.32
CA GLN A 57 7.21 0.16 7.75
C GLN A 57 8.59 -0.12 8.37
N THR A 58 9.21 -1.25 8.01
CA THR A 58 10.57 -1.60 8.45
C THR A 58 11.60 -0.61 7.91
N CYS A 59 11.47 -0.21 6.63
CA CYS A 59 12.35 0.79 6.03
C CYS A 59 12.22 2.16 6.74
N ASP A 60 11.00 2.59 7.03
CA ASP A 60 10.74 3.87 7.69
C ASP A 60 11.27 3.88 9.13
N SER A 61 11.05 2.78 9.86
CA SER A 61 11.58 2.59 11.21
C SER A 61 13.10 2.64 11.24
N LEU A 62 13.75 1.98 10.28
CA LEU A 62 15.20 2.03 10.12
C LEU A 62 15.69 3.45 9.83
N VAL A 63 15.04 4.18 8.91
CA VAL A 63 15.40 5.59 8.62
C VAL A 63 15.24 6.48 9.86
N GLN A 64 14.17 6.32 10.64
CA GLN A 64 13.97 7.05 11.89
C GLN A 64 15.06 6.71 12.92
N HIS A 65 15.41 5.43 13.06
CA HIS A 65 16.48 5.00 13.96
C HIS A 65 17.82 5.62 13.57
N LEU A 66 18.14 5.66 12.27
CA LEU A 66 19.37 6.29 11.75
C LEU A 66 19.42 7.81 12.00
N GLN A 67 18.28 8.49 12.02
CA GLN A 67 18.22 9.92 12.37
C GLN A 67 18.57 10.15 13.84
N GLN A 68 18.20 9.22 14.73
CA GLN A 68 18.50 9.29 16.15
C GLN A 68 19.93 8.81 16.46
N ASN A 69 20.40 7.79 15.74
CA ASN A 69 21.72 7.18 15.85
C ASN A 69 22.44 7.12 14.49
N PRO A 70 23.11 8.20 14.06
CA PRO A 70 23.75 8.25 12.74
C PRO A 70 24.87 7.21 12.51
N ASN A 71 25.44 6.66 13.59
CA ASN A 71 26.51 5.66 13.52
C ASN A 71 25.98 4.20 13.54
N ASP A 72 24.66 4.00 13.49
CA ASP A 72 24.06 2.68 13.62
C ASP A 72 24.36 1.78 12.40
N PRO A 73 24.89 0.56 12.60
CA PRO A 73 25.37 -0.31 11.53
C PRO A 73 24.31 -0.69 10.47
N SER A 74 23.02 -0.57 10.76
CA SER A 74 21.92 -0.87 9.83
C SER A 74 21.90 0.05 8.60
N TRP A 75 22.51 1.24 8.65
CA TRP A 75 22.62 2.14 7.47
C TRP A 75 23.30 1.46 6.29
N ARG A 76 24.18 0.49 6.55
CA ARG A 76 24.92 -0.25 5.52
C ARG A 76 24.04 -1.14 4.66
N LEU A 77 22.84 -1.45 5.13
CA LEU A 77 21.81 -2.08 4.32
C LEU A 77 21.33 -1.15 3.20
N MET A 78 21.21 0.14 3.53
CA MET A 78 20.65 1.17 2.65
C MET A 78 21.69 1.74 1.69
N ASP A 79 22.98 1.56 2.00
CA ASP A 79 24.13 2.01 1.20
C ASP A 79 24.41 1.12 -0.02
N VAL A 80 23.89 -0.11 -0.04
CA VAL A 80 24.19 -1.06 -1.13
C VAL A 80 22.97 -1.31 -2.00
N GLY A 81 23.13 -1.01 -3.29
CA GLY A 81 22.15 -1.35 -4.33
C GLY A 81 21.23 -0.19 -4.68
N HIS A 82 20.16 -0.51 -5.40
CA HIS A 82 19.16 0.46 -5.83
C HIS A 82 17.82 0.13 -5.17
N ARG A 83 17.23 1.10 -4.49
CA ARG A 83 15.92 0.96 -3.84
C ARG A 83 14.83 1.24 -4.86
N ILE A 84 13.96 0.25 -5.06
CA ILE A 84 12.73 0.39 -5.85
C ILE A 84 11.58 0.39 -4.86
N HIS A 85 10.86 1.49 -4.80
CA HIS A 85 9.66 1.61 -3.97
C HIS A 85 8.43 1.24 -4.83
N LEU A 86 7.66 0.27 -4.36
CA LEU A 86 6.45 -0.18 -5.04
C LEU A 86 5.26 0.69 -4.61
N ARG A 87 4.68 1.40 -5.56
CA ARG A 87 3.50 2.26 -5.37
C ARG A 87 2.25 1.59 -5.94
N PRO A 88 1.04 2.10 -5.62
CA PRO A 88 -0.17 1.75 -6.35
C PRO A 88 0.04 1.85 -7.86
N LEU A 89 -0.63 0.96 -8.60
CA LEU A 89 -0.60 0.99 -10.06
C LEU A 89 -1.34 2.21 -10.58
N GLU A 90 -0.95 2.70 -11.74
CA GLU A 90 -1.56 3.85 -12.41
C GLU A 90 -1.94 3.51 -13.85
N GLY A 91 -2.96 4.21 -14.37
CA GLY A 91 -3.33 4.18 -15.80
C GLY A 91 -3.51 2.77 -16.37
N GLU A 92 -2.77 2.47 -17.44
CA GLU A 92 -2.85 1.21 -18.18
C GLU A 92 -2.53 -0.02 -17.34
N ASP A 93 -1.66 0.08 -16.33
CA ASP A 93 -1.31 -1.09 -15.52
C ASP A 93 -2.48 -1.53 -14.62
N VAL A 94 -3.28 -0.58 -14.14
CA VAL A 94 -4.54 -0.87 -13.43
C VAL A 94 -5.52 -1.55 -14.37
N ARG A 95 -5.73 -0.98 -15.57
CA ARG A 95 -6.65 -1.54 -16.58
C ARG A 95 -6.26 -2.97 -16.95
N ARG A 96 -4.97 -3.21 -17.19
CA ARG A 96 -4.43 -4.53 -17.51
C ARG A 96 -4.66 -5.51 -16.37
N LEU A 97 -4.45 -5.11 -15.11
CA LEU A 97 -4.68 -6.00 -13.97
C LEU A 97 -6.17 -6.37 -13.80
N ILE A 98 -7.08 -5.48 -14.15
CA ILE A 98 -8.54 -5.73 -14.11
C ILE A 98 -8.98 -6.62 -15.27
N GLU A 99 -8.61 -6.27 -16.51
CA GLU A 99 -9.16 -6.89 -17.71
C GLU A 99 -8.42 -8.18 -18.12
N TRP A 100 -7.08 -8.18 -18.10
CA TRP A 100 -6.30 -9.25 -18.75
C TRP A 100 -6.46 -10.64 -18.16
N PRO A 101 -6.57 -10.83 -16.82
CA PRO A 101 -6.70 -12.17 -16.25
C PRO A 101 -7.94 -12.91 -16.76
N MET A 102 -9.03 -12.19 -17.05
CA MET A 102 -10.33 -12.77 -17.40
C MET A 102 -10.80 -12.43 -18.82
N ARG A 103 -9.95 -11.82 -19.66
CA ARG A 103 -10.29 -11.34 -21.02
C ARG A 103 -10.91 -12.37 -21.99
N THR A 104 -10.80 -13.67 -21.71
CA THR A 104 -11.40 -14.73 -22.53
C THR A 104 -12.70 -15.30 -21.94
N HIS A 105 -13.09 -14.84 -20.76
CA HIS A 105 -14.20 -15.38 -19.97
C HIS A 105 -15.18 -14.29 -19.51
N LEU A 106 -14.73 -13.05 -19.38
CA LEU A 106 -15.52 -11.90 -18.97
C LEU A 106 -15.20 -10.68 -19.83
N ASP A 107 -16.26 -9.99 -20.24
CA ASP A 107 -16.21 -8.73 -20.93
C ASP A 107 -16.52 -7.58 -19.97
N TYR A 108 -15.62 -6.60 -19.94
CA TYR A 108 -15.73 -5.39 -19.16
C TYR A 108 -15.98 -4.20 -20.09
N ALA A 109 -17.03 -3.42 -19.81
CA ALA A 109 -17.17 -2.10 -20.42
C ALA A 109 -16.16 -1.12 -19.80
N VAL A 110 -15.76 -0.08 -20.52
CA VAL A 110 -14.74 0.88 -20.08
C VAL A 110 -15.12 1.53 -18.75
N GLU A 111 -16.40 1.85 -18.58
CA GLU A 111 -16.92 2.50 -17.38
C GLU A 111 -16.83 1.59 -16.13
N ILE A 112 -16.90 0.27 -16.33
CA ILE A 112 -16.72 -0.71 -15.25
C ILE A 112 -15.26 -0.72 -14.79
N VAL A 113 -14.33 -0.72 -15.74
CA VAL A 113 -12.89 -0.75 -15.45
C VAL A 113 -12.49 0.53 -14.72
N ASP A 114 -12.96 1.68 -15.19
CA ASP A 114 -12.70 2.97 -14.55
C ASP A 114 -13.33 3.03 -13.14
N GLY A 115 -14.54 2.48 -12.99
CA GLY A 115 -15.20 2.36 -11.69
C GLY A 115 -14.44 1.48 -10.70
N VAL A 116 -13.96 0.31 -11.12
CA VAL A 116 -13.14 -0.58 -10.29
C VAL A 116 -11.79 0.06 -9.96
N ALA A 117 -11.16 0.73 -10.93
CA ALA A 117 -9.92 1.47 -10.70
C ALA A 117 -10.10 2.55 -9.62
N GLN A 118 -11.19 3.33 -9.69
CA GLN A 118 -11.50 4.35 -8.69
C GLN A 118 -11.82 3.75 -7.31
N LEU A 119 -12.58 2.66 -7.25
CA LEU A 119 -12.89 1.96 -6.00
C LEU A 119 -11.61 1.47 -5.30
N THR A 120 -10.71 0.88 -6.06
CA THR A 120 -9.54 0.17 -5.52
C THR A 120 -8.31 1.06 -5.36
N GLY A 121 -8.31 2.25 -5.98
CA GLY A 121 -7.23 3.23 -5.84
C GLY A 121 -5.89 2.77 -6.41
N GLY A 122 -5.92 1.84 -7.38
CA GLY A 122 -4.71 1.28 -7.98
C GLY A 122 -3.98 0.25 -7.11
N SER A 123 -4.49 -0.08 -5.92
CA SER A 123 -3.89 -1.11 -5.06
C SER A 123 -4.02 -2.49 -5.71
N PRO A 124 -2.92 -3.19 -6.04
CA PRO A 124 -2.98 -4.52 -6.64
C PRO A 124 -3.78 -5.51 -5.79
N PHE A 125 -3.63 -5.43 -4.46
CA PHE A 125 -4.37 -6.26 -3.51
C PHE A 125 -5.87 -6.00 -3.58
N LEU A 126 -6.30 -4.73 -3.52
CA LEU A 126 -7.73 -4.39 -3.58
C LEU A 126 -8.33 -4.70 -4.96
N ILE A 127 -7.59 -4.46 -6.04
CA ILE A 127 -8.00 -4.84 -7.40
C ILE A 127 -8.27 -6.34 -7.45
N GLN A 128 -7.32 -7.15 -6.99
CA GLN A 128 -7.46 -8.61 -7.02
C GLN A 128 -8.62 -9.09 -6.15
N ALA A 129 -8.74 -8.59 -4.91
CA ALA A 129 -9.83 -8.96 -4.00
C ALA A 129 -11.20 -8.59 -4.59
N PHE A 130 -11.33 -7.36 -5.10
CA PHE A 130 -12.58 -6.87 -5.68
C PHE A 130 -12.94 -7.64 -6.95
N CYS A 131 -11.98 -7.78 -7.89
CA CYS A 131 -12.19 -8.53 -9.12
C CYS A 131 -12.50 -10.00 -8.86
N HIS A 132 -11.88 -10.64 -7.87
CA HIS A 132 -12.21 -12.01 -7.48
C HIS A 132 -13.70 -12.12 -7.08
N ASN A 133 -14.18 -11.26 -6.19
CA ASN A 133 -15.58 -11.26 -5.77
C ASN A 133 -16.52 -10.95 -6.94
N LEU A 134 -16.13 -10.02 -7.82
CA LEU A 134 -16.88 -9.66 -9.03
C LEU A 134 -17.01 -10.82 -10.02
N VAL A 135 -15.91 -11.50 -10.30
CA VAL A 135 -15.89 -12.70 -11.16
C VAL A 135 -16.81 -13.77 -10.57
N MET A 136 -16.69 -14.04 -9.27
CA MET A 136 -17.52 -15.04 -8.59
C MET A 136 -19.00 -14.66 -8.59
N HIS A 137 -19.32 -13.37 -8.39
CA HIS A 137 -20.69 -12.85 -8.42
C HIS A 137 -21.33 -13.04 -9.81
N VAL A 138 -20.61 -12.68 -10.87
CA VAL A 138 -21.11 -12.79 -12.26
C VAL A 138 -21.18 -14.25 -12.71
N ALA A 139 -20.20 -15.08 -12.35
CA ALA A 139 -20.17 -16.50 -12.68
C ALA A 139 -21.34 -17.28 -12.06
N ARG A 140 -21.76 -16.95 -10.83
CA ARG A 140 -22.96 -17.53 -10.18
C ARG A 140 -24.23 -17.27 -10.95
N GLN A 141 -24.29 -16.17 -11.70
CA GLN A 141 -25.41 -15.80 -12.55
C GLN A 141 -25.27 -16.34 -13.98
N GLN A 142 -24.23 -17.13 -14.26
CA GLN A 142 -23.91 -17.71 -15.57
C GLN A 142 -23.82 -16.67 -16.70
N ARG A 143 -23.36 -15.46 -16.36
CA ARG A 143 -23.12 -14.38 -17.32
C ARG A 143 -21.63 -14.26 -17.64
N GLN A 144 -21.34 -13.63 -18.78
CA GLN A 144 -19.98 -13.28 -19.21
C GLN A 144 -19.77 -11.76 -19.34
N GLN A 145 -20.82 -10.97 -19.09
CA GLN A 145 -20.74 -9.51 -19.16
C GLN A 145 -20.95 -8.93 -17.76
N VAL A 146 -20.06 -8.04 -17.35
CA VAL A 146 -20.14 -7.33 -16.07
C VAL A 146 -21.00 -6.07 -16.22
N SER A 147 -21.94 -5.86 -15.30
CA SER A 147 -22.77 -4.65 -15.23
C SER A 147 -22.37 -3.75 -14.06
N LEU A 148 -22.89 -2.51 -14.05
CA LEU A 148 -22.69 -1.58 -12.92
C LEU A 148 -23.37 -2.09 -11.63
N ASP A 149 -24.49 -2.83 -11.77
CA ASP A 149 -25.20 -3.42 -10.63
C ASP A 149 -24.37 -4.54 -9.97
N ASP A 150 -23.55 -5.26 -10.74
CA ASP A 150 -22.62 -6.25 -10.21
C ASP A 150 -21.55 -5.58 -9.34
N VAL A 151 -20.97 -4.48 -9.84
CA VAL A 151 -19.98 -3.67 -9.10
C VAL A 151 -20.60 -3.12 -7.81
N ALA A 152 -21.82 -2.58 -7.88
CA ALA A 152 -22.51 -2.05 -6.71
C ALA A 152 -22.83 -3.13 -5.67
N SER A 153 -23.24 -4.31 -6.14
CA SER A 153 -23.54 -5.48 -5.30
C SER A 153 -22.28 -5.95 -4.57
N VAL A 154 -21.19 -6.18 -5.30
CA VAL A 154 -19.91 -6.61 -4.70
C VAL A 154 -19.35 -5.56 -3.75
N ARG A 155 -19.43 -4.26 -4.11
CA ARG A 155 -19.05 -3.17 -3.21
C ARG A 155 -19.78 -3.25 -1.87
N SER A 156 -21.07 -3.59 -1.86
CA SER A 156 -21.84 -3.71 -0.61
C SER A 156 -21.40 -4.90 0.26
N GLU A 157 -20.85 -5.95 -0.33
CA GLU A 157 -20.26 -7.08 0.42
C GLU A 157 -19.02 -6.63 1.18
N PHE A 158 -18.18 -5.78 0.57
CA PHE A 158 -17.01 -5.20 1.23
C PHE A 158 -17.37 -4.27 2.40
N MET A 159 -18.59 -3.74 2.47
CA MET A 159 -19.01 -2.84 3.56
C MET A 159 -19.34 -3.58 4.86
N GLN A 160 -19.38 -4.91 4.84
CA GLN A 160 -19.73 -5.70 6.02
C GLN A 160 -18.64 -5.59 7.11
N PRO A 161 -19.00 -5.42 8.40
CA PRO A 161 -18.01 -5.24 9.48
C PRO A 161 -17.05 -6.41 9.67
N GLN A 162 -17.49 -7.60 9.27
CA GLN A 162 -16.74 -8.86 9.36
C GLN A 162 -15.83 -9.13 8.14
N ASP A 163 -15.78 -8.20 7.18
CA ASP A 163 -14.81 -8.28 6.10
C ASP A 163 -13.41 -7.87 6.60
N HIS A 164 -12.43 -8.76 6.43
CA HIS A 164 -11.05 -8.56 6.85
C HIS A 164 -10.16 -7.94 5.77
N THR A 165 -10.70 -7.64 4.59
CA THR A 165 -9.94 -7.05 3.46
C THR A 165 -9.17 -5.81 3.89
N PHE A 166 -9.75 -4.97 4.74
CA PHE A 166 -9.14 -3.71 5.18
C PHE A 166 -8.35 -3.83 6.49
N ALA A 167 -8.18 -5.04 7.06
CA ALA A 167 -7.50 -5.22 8.34
C ALA A 167 -6.07 -4.67 8.34
N HIS A 168 -5.32 -4.85 7.25
CA HIS A 168 -3.98 -4.27 7.15
C HIS A 168 -4.02 -2.74 7.09
N MET A 169 -4.96 -2.16 6.33
CA MET A 169 -5.09 -0.70 6.22
C MET A 169 -5.52 -0.07 7.54
N THR A 170 -6.39 -0.71 8.31
CA THR A 170 -6.76 -0.25 9.65
C THR A 170 -5.63 -0.41 10.66
N GLU A 171 -4.80 -1.45 10.54
CA GLU A 171 -3.58 -1.60 11.34
C GLU A 171 -2.62 -0.43 11.09
N MET A 172 -2.39 -0.05 9.83
CA MET A 172 -1.58 1.12 9.48
C MET A 172 -2.12 2.41 10.11
N LEU A 173 -3.45 2.52 10.25
CA LEU A 173 -4.08 3.65 10.91
C LEU A 173 -3.98 3.63 12.44
N LYS A 174 -3.69 2.51 13.12
CA LYS A 174 -3.65 2.47 14.60
C LYS A 174 -2.56 3.36 15.22
N GLY A 175 -1.47 3.62 14.51
CA GLY A 175 -0.43 4.59 14.89
C GLY A 175 -0.78 6.04 14.53
N ILE A 176 -1.84 6.23 13.74
CA ILE A 176 -2.42 7.50 13.33
C ILE A 176 -3.71 7.67 14.13
N SER A 177 -4.24 8.89 14.30
CA SER A 177 -5.54 8.99 14.97
C SER A 177 -6.63 8.37 14.08
N ASN A 178 -7.05 7.13 14.35
CA ASN A 178 -8.18 6.45 13.68
C ASN A 178 -9.40 7.36 13.56
N HIS A 179 -9.63 8.19 14.58
CA HIS A 179 -10.68 9.20 14.61
C HIS A 179 -10.53 10.27 13.50
N VAL A 180 -9.30 10.71 13.18
CA VAL A 180 -9.03 11.64 12.07
C VAL A 180 -9.40 10.99 10.74
N ALA A 181 -8.91 9.76 10.49
CA ALA A 181 -9.15 9.06 9.23
C ALA A 181 -10.66 8.80 9.02
N ALA A 182 -11.37 8.35 10.06
CA ALA A 182 -12.80 8.12 9.99
C ALA A 182 -13.62 9.41 9.80
N THR A 183 -13.20 10.51 10.44
CA THR A 183 -13.86 11.81 10.24
C THR A 183 -13.61 12.34 8.83
N LEU A 184 -12.40 12.21 8.30
CA LEU A 184 -12.09 12.57 6.92
C LEU A 184 -12.93 11.73 5.94
N ALA A 185 -13.06 10.42 6.19
CA ALA A 185 -13.86 9.52 5.36
C ALA A 185 -15.34 9.92 5.30
N ARG A 186 -15.95 10.29 6.43
CA ARG A 186 -17.33 10.79 6.46
C ARG A 186 -17.49 12.12 5.73
N LEU A 187 -16.55 13.06 5.95
CA LEU A 187 -16.59 14.36 5.26
C LEU A 187 -16.40 14.24 3.75
N ALA A 188 -15.58 13.28 3.31
CA ALA A 188 -15.42 12.92 1.90
C ALA A 188 -16.69 12.27 1.35
N ASP A 189 -17.40 11.49 2.16
CA ASP A 189 -18.64 10.84 1.71
C ASP A 189 -19.75 11.87 1.40
N ASP A 190 -19.77 12.96 2.17
CA ASP A 190 -20.72 14.06 2.00
C ASP A 190 -20.38 15.04 0.86
N ASN A 191 -19.26 14.85 0.15
CA ASN A 191 -18.79 15.80 -0.85
C ASN A 191 -18.73 15.17 -2.25
N ALA A 192 -19.23 15.88 -3.27
CA ALA A 192 -19.34 15.35 -4.62
C ALA A 192 -17.97 15.04 -5.26
N ASP A 193 -16.96 15.87 -4.98
CA ASP A 193 -15.58 15.66 -5.45
C ASP A 193 -14.77 14.70 -4.57
N ARG A 194 -15.36 14.20 -3.47
CA ARG A 194 -14.72 13.33 -2.46
C ARG A 194 -13.45 13.92 -1.84
N GLN A 195 -13.22 15.22 -2.01
CA GLN A 195 -12.09 15.94 -1.43
C GLN A 195 -12.50 16.63 -0.14
N VAL A 196 -11.59 16.66 0.82
CA VAL A 196 -11.79 17.35 2.10
C VAL A 196 -10.74 18.43 2.25
N SER A 197 -11.19 19.66 2.45
CA SER A 197 -10.30 20.80 2.68
C SER A 197 -9.83 20.86 4.14
N TRP A 198 -8.66 21.47 4.35
CA TRP A 198 -8.13 21.75 5.69
C TRP A 198 -9.14 22.45 6.60
N ALA A 199 -9.80 23.50 6.07
CA ALA A 199 -10.78 24.26 6.83
C ALA A 199 -11.96 23.40 7.30
N ARG A 200 -12.49 22.54 6.42
CA ARG A 200 -13.60 21.62 6.74
C ARG A 200 -13.18 20.58 7.77
N LEU A 201 -12.00 20.00 7.61
CA LEU A 201 -11.47 19.00 8.54
C LEU A 201 -11.18 19.62 9.93
N ARG A 202 -10.59 20.82 9.97
CA ARG A 202 -10.36 21.56 11.21
C ARG A 202 -11.64 21.90 11.96
N ALA A 203 -12.68 22.29 11.24
CA ALA A 203 -13.99 22.57 11.84
C ALA A 203 -14.62 21.32 12.46
N ALA A 204 -14.43 20.15 11.84
CA ALA A 204 -14.94 18.88 12.35
C ALA A 204 -14.12 18.29 13.50
N LEU A 205 -12.84 18.68 13.62
CA LEU A 205 -11.89 18.18 14.63
C LEU A 205 -11.30 19.31 15.49
N PRO A 206 -12.12 20.08 16.23
CA PRO A 206 -11.64 21.22 17.01
C PRO A 206 -10.72 20.80 18.17
N GLY A 207 -10.88 19.59 18.69
CA GLY A 207 -10.13 19.07 19.84
C GLY A 207 -8.71 18.56 19.52
N ILE A 208 -8.35 18.45 18.24
CA ILE A 208 -7.02 17.99 17.82
C ILE A 208 -6.13 19.20 17.55
N ALA A 209 -4.90 19.20 18.04
CA ALA A 209 -3.94 20.28 17.77
C ALA A 209 -3.62 20.33 16.26
N PRO A 210 -3.51 21.53 15.63
CA PRO A 210 -3.23 21.67 14.20
C PRO A 210 -1.99 20.89 13.74
N ASP A 211 -0.91 20.91 14.51
CA ASP A 211 0.34 20.24 14.12
C ASP A 211 0.22 18.72 14.18
N SER A 212 -0.49 18.19 15.18
CA SER A 212 -0.81 16.75 15.27
C SER A 212 -1.70 16.29 14.11
N LEU A 213 -2.68 17.11 13.73
CA LEU A 213 -3.53 16.82 12.57
C LEU A 213 -2.73 16.83 11.27
N ARG A 214 -1.87 17.83 11.06
CA ARG A 214 -0.98 17.88 9.88
C ARG A 214 -0.05 16.67 9.82
N MET A 215 0.49 16.26 10.96
CA MET A 215 1.33 15.06 11.02
C MET A 215 0.55 13.82 10.63
N SER A 216 -0.67 13.65 11.17
CA SER A 216 -1.54 12.53 10.81
C SER A 216 -1.85 12.50 9.30
N LEU A 217 -2.19 13.64 8.71
CA LEU A 217 -2.44 13.76 7.26
C LEU A 217 -1.21 13.44 6.44
N ARG A 218 -0.05 13.96 6.85
CA ARG A 218 1.22 13.70 6.19
C ARG A 218 1.57 12.22 6.23
N THR A 219 1.47 11.57 7.39
CA THR A 219 1.73 10.13 7.51
C THR A 219 0.80 9.31 6.63
N MET A 220 -0.50 9.62 6.59
CA MET A 220 -1.44 8.93 5.71
C MET A 220 -1.14 9.16 4.22
N THR A 221 -0.61 10.32 3.84
CA THR A 221 -0.17 10.59 2.46
C THR A 221 1.13 9.87 2.12
N GLU A 222 2.09 9.80 3.04
CA GLU A 222 3.34 9.07 2.86
C GLU A 222 3.12 7.55 2.75
N GLN A 223 2.03 7.04 3.33
CA GLN A 223 1.59 5.63 3.24
C GLN A 223 0.64 5.34 2.09
N ASP A 224 0.44 6.28 1.15
CA ASP A 224 -0.47 6.16 0.00
C ASP A 224 -1.94 5.85 0.40
N ILE A 225 -2.34 6.12 1.65
CA ILE A 225 -3.74 6.02 2.10
C ILE A 225 -4.53 7.23 1.58
N LEU A 226 -3.91 8.41 1.63
CA LEU A 226 -4.47 9.66 1.13
C LEU A 226 -3.64 10.22 -0.02
N LEU A 227 -4.32 10.79 -1.01
CA LEU A 227 -3.72 11.63 -2.04
C LEU A 227 -3.94 13.10 -1.68
N GLN A 228 -2.98 13.95 -2.05
CA GLN A 228 -3.06 15.40 -1.90
C GLN A 228 -3.16 16.07 -3.29
N PRO A 229 -4.36 16.15 -3.90
CA PRO A 229 -4.54 16.70 -5.25
C PRO A 229 -4.22 18.19 -5.34
N ALA A 230 -4.33 18.93 -4.24
CA ALA A 230 -3.98 20.34 -4.15
C ALA A 230 -3.52 20.69 -2.73
N PRO A 231 -2.81 21.83 -2.54
CA PRO A 231 -2.51 22.33 -1.21
C PRO A 231 -3.77 22.39 -0.34
N ASP A 232 -3.67 21.91 0.89
CA ASP A 232 -4.78 21.86 1.86
C ASP A 232 -6.02 21.07 1.44
N ARG A 233 -5.91 20.16 0.47
CA ARG A 233 -6.98 19.24 0.06
C ARG A 233 -6.50 17.80 0.05
N TRP A 234 -7.28 16.92 0.66
CA TRP A 234 -6.99 15.48 0.71
C TRP A 234 -8.17 14.68 0.21
N GLN A 235 -7.87 13.53 -0.40
CA GLN A 235 -8.85 12.50 -0.76
C GLN A 235 -8.24 11.13 -0.48
N PHE A 236 -9.06 10.11 -0.30
CA PHE A 236 -8.54 8.75 -0.19
C PHE A 236 -8.05 8.24 -1.54
N ALA A 237 -6.96 7.46 -1.53
CA ALA A 237 -6.49 6.77 -2.73
C ALA A 237 -7.52 5.73 -3.18
N SER A 238 -8.03 4.91 -2.24
CA SER A 238 -9.12 3.95 -2.49
C SER A 238 -10.46 4.49 -1.99
N LEU A 239 -11.41 4.67 -2.92
CA LEU A 239 -12.79 5.03 -2.59
C LEU A 239 -13.50 3.91 -1.81
N LEU A 240 -13.18 2.64 -2.08
CA LEU A 240 -13.74 1.50 -1.37
C LEU A 240 -13.34 1.51 0.12
N PHE A 241 -12.06 1.76 0.42
CA PHE A 241 -11.61 1.90 1.81
C PHE A 241 -12.22 3.13 2.50
N GLN A 242 -12.33 4.26 1.80
CA GLN A 242 -13.01 5.46 2.31
C GLN A 242 -14.45 5.17 2.73
N GLN A 243 -15.22 4.52 1.86
CA GLN A 243 -16.62 4.18 2.14
C GLN A 243 -16.73 3.20 3.30
N TRP A 244 -15.87 2.18 3.33
CA TRP A 244 -15.83 1.24 4.44
C TRP A 244 -15.53 1.94 5.77
N LEU A 245 -14.56 2.86 5.79
CA LEU A 245 -14.16 3.58 7.00
C LEU A 245 -15.23 4.59 7.45
N ALA A 246 -15.97 5.19 6.52
CA ALA A 246 -17.08 6.07 6.85
C ALA A 246 -18.20 5.33 7.61
N VAL A 247 -18.42 4.05 7.26
CA VAL A 247 -19.44 3.18 7.87
C VAL A 247 -18.93 2.50 9.15
N ASN A 248 -17.69 1.98 9.14
CA ASN A 248 -17.17 1.08 10.17
C ASN A 248 -16.08 1.71 11.07
N GLY A 249 -15.55 2.89 10.74
CA GLY A 249 -14.45 3.55 11.46
C GLY A 249 -14.84 4.25 12.76
N GLY A 250 -15.85 3.73 13.47
CA GLY A 250 -16.35 4.25 14.75
C GLY A 250 -15.42 3.92 15.91
#